data_AF-A0A318V9K3-F1
#
_entry.id   AF-A0A318V9K3-F1
#
_cell.length_a   1.000
_cell.length_b   1.000
_cell.length_c   1.000
_cell.angle_alpha   90.00
_cell.angle_beta   90.00
_cell.angle_gamma   90.00
#
_symmetry.space_group_name_H-M   'P 1'
#
loop_
_entity.id
_entity.type
_entity.pdbx_description
1 polymer ?
#
loop_
_entity_poly.entity_id
_entity_poly.type
_entity_poly.pdbx_seq_one_letter_code
_entity_poly.pdbx_strand_id
1 'polypeptide(L)'
;MPCYKLGIALNNSKAPKLFTKSYCTGVYFRVIKEGVIQTGDEVKKISKHPNSVSVKTLFRALFDKDYQDTHAIFSKALMIDELAPEWRNILSERIQKPDRL
;
A
#
# COMPACT_ATOMS: atom_id res chain seq x y z
N MET A 1 2.48 3.47 5.14
CA MET A 1 3.87 3.95 5.24
C MET A 1 4.42 3.66 6.63
N PRO A 2 5.55 2.93 6.77
CA PRO A 2 6.18 2.74 8.07
C PRO A 2 6.59 4.09 8.69
N CYS A 3 6.33 4.28 9.98
CA CYS A 3 6.62 5.54 10.68
C CYS A 3 7.53 5.31 11.90
N TYR A 4 8.12 6.38 12.45
CA TYR A 4 9.10 6.27 13.54
C TYR A 4 8.55 5.59 14.81
N LYS A 5 7.23 5.69 15.07
CA LYS A 5 6.55 5.03 16.20
C LYS A 5 6.71 3.51 16.18
N LEU A 6 6.83 2.91 14.99
CA LEU A 6 7.14 1.49 14.85
C LEU A 6 8.50 1.15 15.45
N GLY A 7 9.49 2.03 15.30
CA GLY A 7 10.81 1.84 15.90
C GLY A 7 10.79 1.93 17.43
N ILE A 8 9.94 2.79 17.99
CA ILE A 8 9.72 2.86 19.44
C ILE A 8 9.04 1.57 19.93
N ALA A 9 7.96 1.15 19.27
CA ALA A 9 7.18 -0.02 19.67
C ALA A 9 7.99 -1.33 19.64
N LEU A 10 8.93 -1.46 18.70
CA LEU A 10 9.77 -2.65 18.55
C LEU A 10 11.14 -2.51 19.23
N ASN A 11 11.40 -1.41 19.96
CA ASN A 11 12.71 -1.06 20.50
C ASN A 11 13.84 -1.20 19.46
N ASN A 12 13.57 -0.77 18.22
CA ASN A 12 14.47 -0.91 17.09
C ASN A 12 14.29 0.27 16.12
N SER A 13 15.18 1.25 16.22
CA SER A 13 15.15 2.45 15.36
C SER A 13 15.26 2.15 13.86
N LYS A 14 15.79 0.99 13.46
CA LYS A 14 15.88 0.56 12.06
C LYS A 14 14.60 -0.08 11.53
N ALA A 15 13.62 -0.40 12.39
CA ALA A 15 12.42 -1.12 11.99
C ALA A 15 11.64 -0.46 10.82
N PRO A 16 11.40 0.86 10.80
CA PRO A 16 10.70 1.48 9.66
C PRO A 16 11.41 1.22 8.32
N LYS A 17 12.74 1.35 8.29
CA LYS A 17 13.56 1.11 7.08
C LYS A 17 13.50 -0.37 6.66
N LEU A 18 13.52 -1.30 7.61
CA LEU A 18 13.42 -2.74 7.34
C LEU A 18 12.06 -3.11 6.71
N PHE A 19 10.96 -2.54 7.19
CA PHE A 19 9.63 -2.74 6.62
C PHE A 19 9.51 -2.15 5.22
N THR A 20 10.08 -0.96 4.98
CA THR A 20 10.14 -0.39 3.63
C THR A 20 10.94 -1.29 2.68
N LYS A 21 12.09 -1.81 3.13
CA LYS A 21 12.97 -2.68 2.31
C LYS A 21 12.35 -4.05 2.01
N SER A 22 11.56 -4.60 2.93
CA SER A 22 10.89 -5.89 2.71
C SER A 22 9.64 -5.79 1.83
N TYR A 23 9.10 -4.58 1.70
CA TYR A 23 7.80 -4.28 1.06
C TYR A 23 6.61 -4.97 1.75
N CYS A 24 6.82 -5.52 2.96
CA CYS A 24 5.79 -6.21 3.75
C CYS A 24 5.22 -5.27 4.81
N THR A 25 4.35 -4.33 4.38
CA THR A 25 3.88 -3.23 5.23
C THR A 25 2.48 -3.41 5.81
N GLY A 26 1.82 -4.52 5.50
CA GLY A 26 0.41 -4.73 5.84
C GLY A 26 -0.51 -3.84 5.01
N VAL A 27 -1.76 -3.73 5.44
CA VAL A 27 -2.82 -2.99 4.74
C VAL A 27 -3.75 -2.31 5.74
N TYR A 28 -4.47 -1.29 5.26
CA TYR A 28 -5.62 -0.75 5.95
C TYR A 28 -6.90 -1.15 5.20
N PHE A 29 -7.97 -1.35 5.95
CA PHE A 29 -9.31 -1.58 5.42
C PHE A 29 -10.21 -0.42 5.81
N ARG A 30 -11.11 -0.03 4.90
CA ARG A 30 -12.23 0.85 5.22
C ARG A 30 -13.43 0.01 5.61
N VAL A 31 -14.15 0.44 6.65
CA VAL A 31 -15.42 -0.17 7.02
C VAL A 31 -16.48 0.25 6.02
N ILE A 32 -17.05 -0.72 5.29
CA ILE A 32 -18.17 -0.50 4.36
C ILE A 32 -19.51 -0.62 5.08
N LYS A 33 -19.57 -1.57 6.03
CA LYS A 33 -20.73 -1.86 6.86
C LYS A 33 -20.23 -2.18 8.26
N GLU A 34 -20.76 -1.48 9.25
CA GLU A 34 -20.46 -1.73 10.65
C GLU A 34 -21.11 -3.03 11.13
N GLY A 35 -20.54 -3.62 12.16
CA GLY A 35 -20.98 -4.88 12.74
C GLY A 35 -20.02 -5.37 13.82
N VAL A 36 -20.28 -6.57 14.33
CA VAL A 36 -19.45 -7.23 15.34
C VAL A 36 -18.61 -8.31 14.68
N ILE A 37 -17.34 -8.39 15.05
CA ILE A 37 -16.40 -9.45 14.66
C ILE A 37 -15.75 -10.03 15.92
N GLN A 38 -15.32 -11.28 15.85
CA GLN A 38 -14.63 -11.98 16.93
C GLN A 38 -13.45 -12.80 16.40
N THR A 39 -12.53 -13.15 17.30
CA THR A 39 -11.41 -14.03 16.98
C THR A 39 -11.94 -15.38 16.47
N GLY A 40 -11.44 -15.82 15.32
CA GLY A 40 -11.85 -17.07 14.68
C GLY A 40 -12.88 -16.89 13.56
N ASP A 41 -13.46 -15.70 13.39
CA ASP A 41 -14.32 -15.42 12.24
C ASP A 41 -13.56 -15.60 10.91
N GLU A 42 -14.24 -16.18 9.93
CA GLU A 42 -13.65 -16.46 8.62
C GLU A 42 -13.57 -15.20 7.75
N VAL A 43 -12.41 -14.95 7.15
CA VAL A 43 -12.22 -13.88 6.16
C VAL A 43 -12.49 -14.44 4.77
N LYS A 44 -13.63 -14.05 4.17
CA LYS A 44 -14.00 -14.44 2.80
C LYS A 44 -13.74 -13.32 1.82
N LYS A 45 -13.03 -13.63 0.73
CA LYS A 45 -12.91 -12.72 -0.42
C LYS A 45 -14.20 -12.80 -1.26
N ILE A 46 -15.11 -11.86 -1.04
CA ILE A 46 -16.41 -11.79 -1.73
C ILE A 46 -16.33 -11.16 -3.12
N SER A 47 -15.32 -10.33 -3.38
CA SER A 47 -15.12 -9.66 -4.67
C SER A 47 -13.63 -9.39 -4.91
N LYS A 48 -13.28 -9.17 -6.18
CA LYS A 48 -11.95 -8.73 -6.61
C LYS A 48 -12.11 -7.72 -7.74
N HIS A 49 -11.56 -6.53 -7.55
CA HIS A 49 -11.60 -5.48 -8.57
C HIS A 49 -10.87 -5.94 -9.86
N PRO A 50 -11.37 -5.68 -11.08
CA PRO A 50 -10.69 -6.07 -12.32
C PRO A 50 -9.30 -5.42 -12.45
N ASN A 51 -9.16 -4.18 -11.98
CA ASN A 51 -7.89 -3.46 -11.92
C ASN A 51 -7.06 -3.77 -10.66
N SER A 52 -7.36 -4.83 -9.91
CA SER A 52 -6.66 -5.12 -8.65
C SER A 52 -5.14 -5.15 -8.82
N VAL A 53 -4.44 -4.46 -7.92
CA VAL A 53 -2.99 -4.49 -7.79
C VAL A 53 -2.66 -5.04 -6.40
N SER A 54 -1.65 -5.92 -6.31
CA SER A 54 -1.16 -6.37 -5.01
C SER A 54 -0.58 -5.20 -4.22
N VAL A 55 -0.87 -5.13 -2.93
CA VAL A 55 -0.32 -4.11 -2.03
C VAL A 55 1.22 -4.13 -2.07
N LYS A 56 1.82 -5.32 -2.05
CA LYS A 56 3.27 -5.47 -2.13
C LYS A 56 3.82 -4.94 -3.45
N THR A 57 3.13 -5.20 -4.56
CA THR A 57 3.52 -4.71 -5.89
C THR A 57 3.43 -3.19 -5.97
N LEU A 58 2.33 -2.60 -5.51
CA LEU A 58 2.15 -1.14 -5.52
C LEU A 58 3.17 -0.44 -4.62
N PHE A 59 3.38 -0.97 -3.41
CA PHE A 59 4.36 -0.44 -2.47
C PHE A 59 5.78 -0.57 -3.01
N ARG A 60 6.15 -1.73 -3.57
CA ARG A 60 7.46 -1.92 -4.19
C ARG A 60 7.66 -0.96 -5.37
N ALA A 61 6.68 -0.83 -6.26
CA ALA A 61 6.76 0.10 -7.38
C ALA A 61 7.01 1.56 -6.94
N LEU A 62 6.53 1.94 -5.75
CA LEU A 62 6.77 3.28 -5.20
C LEU A 62 8.18 3.46 -4.59
N PHE A 63 8.76 2.42 -3.99
CA PHE A 63 9.99 2.54 -3.19
C PHE A 63 11.24 1.91 -3.80
N ASP A 64 11.09 1.02 -4.78
CA ASP A 64 12.17 0.34 -5.49
C ASP A 64 12.38 1.04 -6.83
N LYS A 65 13.45 1.83 -6.94
CA LYS A 65 13.74 2.64 -8.13
C LYS A 65 14.04 1.79 -9.37
N ASP A 66 14.50 0.56 -9.16
CA ASP A 66 14.87 -0.35 -10.23
C ASP A 66 13.70 -1.28 -10.62
N TYR A 67 12.55 -1.11 -9.97
CA TYR A 67 11.37 -1.91 -10.27
C TYR A 67 10.79 -1.54 -11.63
N GLN A 68 10.47 -2.56 -12.42
CA GLN A 68 9.95 -2.39 -13.76
C GLN A 68 8.44 -2.10 -13.72
N ASP A 69 7.91 -1.59 -14.83
CA ASP A 69 6.47 -1.38 -15.07
C ASP A 69 5.76 -0.46 -14.07
N THR A 70 6.51 0.39 -13.34
CA THR A 70 5.96 1.28 -12.29
C THR A 70 4.83 2.16 -12.81
N HIS A 71 5.00 2.76 -13.99
CA HIS A 71 3.98 3.59 -14.64
C HIS A 71 2.67 2.81 -14.89
N ALA A 72 2.76 1.59 -15.41
CA ALA A 72 1.59 0.75 -15.67
C ALA A 72 0.91 0.31 -14.36
N ILE A 73 1.70 -0.01 -13.33
CA ILE A 73 1.20 -0.36 -12.00
C ILE A 73 0.43 0.81 -11.37
N PHE A 74 1.01 2.02 -11.40
CA PHE A 74 0.37 3.21 -10.84
C PHE A 74 -0.89 3.57 -11.60
N SER A 75 -0.83 3.57 -12.94
CA SER A 75 -1.99 3.84 -13.79
C SER A 75 -3.12 2.86 -13.49
N LYS A 76 -2.82 1.56 -13.37
CA LYS A 76 -3.81 0.54 -13.02
C LYS A 76 -4.40 0.73 -11.63
N ALA A 77 -3.58 1.10 -10.63
CA ALA A 77 -4.04 1.37 -9.27
C ALA A 77 -4.95 2.60 -9.19
N LEU A 78 -4.69 3.63 -10.00
CA LEU A 78 -5.54 4.84 -10.07
C LEU A 78 -6.94 4.55 -10.64
N MET A 79 -7.11 3.45 -11.39
CA MET A 79 -8.42 2.97 -11.88
C MET A 79 -9.23 2.20 -10.82
N ILE A 80 -8.79 2.19 -9.55
CA ILE A 80 -9.54 1.61 -8.42
C ILE A 80 -10.15 2.76 -7.64
N ASP A 81 -11.48 2.88 -7.64
CA ASP A 81 -12.17 4.00 -6.99
C ASP A 81 -11.98 3.98 -5.47
N GLU A 82 -11.88 2.79 -4.87
CA GLU A 82 -11.70 2.59 -3.43
C GLU A 82 -10.27 2.86 -2.94
N LEU A 83 -9.32 3.20 -3.83
CA LEU A 83 -7.97 3.56 -3.43
C LEU A 83 -7.99 4.80 -2.51
N ALA A 84 -7.26 4.73 -1.39
CA ALA A 84 -7.19 5.81 -0.42
C ALA A 84 -6.76 7.15 -1.09
N PRO A 85 -7.39 8.29 -0.75
CA PRO A 85 -7.10 9.58 -1.38
C PRO A 85 -5.62 9.98 -1.32
N GLU A 86 -4.95 9.72 -0.20
CA GLU A 86 -3.52 10.02 -0.02
C GLU A 86 -2.65 9.23 -1.00
N TRP A 87 -2.99 7.96 -1.23
CA TRP A 87 -2.31 7.14 -2.22
C TRP A 87 -2.60 7.63 -3.64
N ARG A 88 -3.84 8.01 -3.94
CA ARG A 88 -4.20 8.59 -5.25
C ARG A 88 -3.35 9.83 -5.56
N ASN A 89 -3.17 10.71 -4.57
CA ASN A 89 -2.33 11.90 -4.72
C ASN A 89 -0.86 11.54 -4.99
N ILE A 90 -0.27 10.67 -4.15
CA ILE A 90 1.12 10.22 -4.30
C ILE A 90 1.36 9.61 -5.70
N LEU A 91 0.48 8.71 -6.14
CA LEU A 91 0.65 8.04 -7.43
C LEU A 91 0.48 9.00 -8.60
N SER A 92 -0.48 9.93 -8.53
CA SER A 92 -0.71 10.93 -9.57
C SER A 92 0.48 11.88 -9.71
N GLU A 93 1.05 12.33 -8.59
CA GLU A 93 2.28 13.14 -8.59
C GLU A 93 3.46 12.38 -9.19
N ARG A 94 3.60 11.09 -8.87
CA ARG A 94 4.69 10.25 -9.36
C ARG A 94 4.63 9.98 -10.86
N ILE A 95 3.42 9.86 -11.43
CA ILE A 95 3.23 9.74 -12.88
C ILE A 95 3.58 11.04 -13.59
N GLN A 96 3.18 12.20 -13.04
CA GLN A 96 3.46 13.51 -13.64
C GLN A 96 4.93 13.93 -13.53
N LYS A 97 5.63 13.44 -12.50
CA LYS A 97 7.03 13.78 -12.21
C LYS A 97 7.83 12.47 -12.00
N PRO A 98 8.17 11.77 -13.09
CA PRO A 98 8.87 10.49 -13.01
C PRO A 98 10.20 10.59 -12.24
N ASP A 99 10.85 11.75 -12.30
CA ASP A 99 12.08 12.06 -11.58
C ASP A 99 11.91 13.25 -10.64
N ARG A 100 11.75 12.99 -9.34
CA ARG A 100 12.30 13.88 -8.30
C ARG A 100 13.09 13.04 -7.32
N LEU A 101 14.40 13.32 -7.36
CA LEU A 101 15.47 12.88 -6.47
C LEU A 101 15.18 13.26 -5.02
#